data_AF-A0A143X848-F1
#
_entry.id   AF-A0A143X848-F1
#
_cell.length_a   1.000
_cell.length_b   1.000
_cell.length_c   1.000
_cell.angle_alpha   90.00
_cell.angle_beta   90.00
_cell.angle_gamma   90.00
#
_symmetry.space_group_name_H-M   'P 1'
#
loop_
_entity.id
_entity.type
_entity.pdbx_description
1 polymer ?
#
loop_
_entity_poly.entity_id
_entity_poly.type
_entity_poly.pdbx_seq_one_letter_code
_entity_poly.pdbx_strand_id
1 'polypeptide(L)'
;MTRRIGLLGGSFDPVHKGHVQIAKYSLKKLKLDELWFIPVLNNPFKDRQMASGADRCAMLECVIQDEPRFKICDVELKGNPELKSFTYYTLLYLIDHYPDTQFYYIIGDDQVAAFDRWYEAEKISQLVTLVCFARKGYEPHYKNIKKYHMQRLDMKPIKASSTAIREGDLTQVEPAVIQYFTMHGLYLKDIVKHYMSEKRYAHTCSMANLAVEIAKANQIDPMKAYVAGMLHDIAKEMPEKKAEKLMQKYYPEYIDKPQAIWHQWLSSYVAKTTFYVKDKEILQAITNHTTASSKMSLLDMCIYCADKYDPGRGYDSSREIALCKKDICEGFKQSLIDFVAFSKQKNRAIDPIFNEVYETYVKEDRNG
;
A
#
# COMPACT_ATOMS: atom_id res chain seq x y z
N MET A 1 24.00 27.13 -23.48
CA MET A 1 22.53 27.21 -23.54
C MET A 1 22.00 27.06 -22.13
N THR A 2 21.08 27.92 -21.70
CA THR A 2 20.43 27.81 -20.38
C THR A 2 19.65 26.50 -20.29
N ARG A 3 19.89 25.69 -19.26
CA ARG A 3 19.16 24.43 -19.07
C ARG A 3 17.72 24.73 -18.65
N ARG A 4 16.75 23.93 -19.08
CA ARG A 4 15.32 24.08 -18.76
C ARG A 4 14.87 22.91 -17.90
N ILE A 5 14.61 23.19 -16.63
CA ILE A 5 14.27 22.14 -15.65
C ILE A 5 12.86 22.36 -15.13
N GLY A 6 12.02 21.33 -15.23
CA GLY A 6 10.70 21.32 -14.61
C GLY A 6 10.79 20.86 -13.17
N LEU A 7 10.09 21.52 -12.26
CA LEU A 7 9.99 21.17 -10.85
C LEU A 7 8.54 20.77 -10.57
N LEU A 8 8.33 19.54 -10.12
CA LEU A 8 7.03 19.03 -9.70
C LEU A 8 7.09 18.73 -8.20
N GLY A 9 6.65 19.70 -7.39
CA GLY A 9 6.54 19.55 -5.95
C GLY A 9 5.29 18.79 -5.53
N GLY A 10 5.38 17.95 -4.51
CA GLY A 10 4.22 17.23 -4.02
C GLY A 10 4.51 16.30 -2.84
N SER A 11 3.45 15.81 -2.21
CA SER A 11 3.63 14.77 -1.18
C SER A 11 3.97 13.42 -1.79
N PHE A 12 3.42 13.05 -2.94
CA PHE A 12 3.61 11.73 -3.55
C PHE A 12 3.33 10.57 -2.59
N ASP A 13 2.17 10.60 -1.93
CA ASP A 13 1.83 9.72 -0.80
C ASP A 13 0.53 8.91 -1.04
N PRO A 14 0.49 8.00 -2.03
CA PRO A 14 1.58 7.63 -2.94
C PRO A 14 1.61 8.45 -4.24
N VAL A 15 2.69 8.33 -5.02
CA VAL A 15 2.71 8.75 -6.43
C VAL A 15 1.67 7.97 -7.24
N HIS A 16 1.15 8.58 -8.31
CA HIS A 16 0.08 8.01 -9.11
C HIS A 16 0.19 8.45 -10.57
N LYS A 17 -0.57 7.80 -11.45
CA LYS A 17 -0.56 8.03 -12.91
C LYS A 17 -0.72 9.51 -13.27
N GLY A 18 -1.49 10.26 -12.48
CA GLY A 18 -1.62 11.70 -12.71
C GLY A 18 -0.35 12.52 -12.57
N HIS A 19 0.50 12.23 -11.57
CA HIS A 19 1.79 12.90 -11.43
C HIS A 19 2.70 12.58 -12.62
N VAL A 20 2.74 11.31 -13.03
CA VAL A 20 3.56 10.82 -14.15
C VAL A 20 3.11 11.43 -15.48
N GLN A 21 1.79 11.52 -15.71
CA GLN A 21 1.23 12.12 -16.92
C GLN A 21 1.53 13.62 -17.01
N ILE A 22 1.36 14.37 -15.92
CA ILE A 22 1.75 15.79 -15.86
C ILE A 22 3.24 15.94 -16.16
N ALA A 23 4.09 15.12 -15.53
CA ALA A 23 5.52 15.16 -15.75
C ALA A 23 5.91 14.90 -17.22
N LYS A 24 5.39 13.82 -17.82
CA LYS A 24 5.66 13.48 -19.24
C LYS A 24 5.18 14.56 -20.19
N TYR A 25 4.00 15.14 -19.92
CA TYR A 25 3.45 16.20 -20.74
C TYR A 25 4.26 17.50 -20.65
N SER A 26 4.61 17.92 -19.44
CA SER A 26 5.47 19.09 -19.19
C SER A 26 6.83 18.95 -19.87
N LEU A 27 7.49 17.80 -19.68
CA LEU A 27 8.80 17.51 -20.29
C LEU A 27 8.77 17.74 -21.80
N LYS A 28 7.76 17.21 -22.49
CA LYS A 28 7.59 17.35 -23.94
C LYS A 28 7.18 18.75 -24.37
N LYS A 29 6.16 19.33 -23.75
CA LYS A 29 5.55 20.60 -24.21
C LYS A 29 6.42 21.81 -23.92
N LEU A 30 7.07 21.81 -22.77
CA LEU A 30 7.99 22.87 -22.40
C LEU A 30 9.38 22.62 -22.97
N LYS A 31 9.65 21.50 -23.66
CA LYS A 31 10.98 21.12 -24.16
C LYS A 31 12.03 21.21 -23.02
N LEU A 32 11.72 20.56 -21.91
CA LEU A 32 12.61 20.52 -20.75
C LEU A 32 13.76 19.55 -21.01
N ASP A 33 14.94 19.90 -20.50
CA ASP A 33 16.09 19.00 -20.46
C ASP A 33 15.87 17.92 -19.40
N GLU A 34 15.33 18.31 -18.24
CA GLU A 34 15.04 17.43 -17.12
C GLU A 34 13.73 17.83 -16.41
N LEU A 35 13.14 16.87 -15.68
CA LEU A 35 12.05 17.15 -14.75
C LEU A 35 12.34 16.48 -13.41
N TRP A 36 12.28 17.29 -12.35
CA TRP A 36 12.61 16.90 -11.00
C TRP A 36 11.35 16.81 -10.16
N PHE A 37 11.11 15.64 -9.57
CA PHE A 37 10.10 15.42 -8.56
C PHE A 37 10.66 15.85 -7.21
N ILE A 38 9.97 16.74 -6.50
CA ILE A 38 10.39 17.25 -5.18
C ILE A 38 9.41 16.73 -4.12
N PRO A 39 9.71 15.59 -3.47
CA PRO A 39 8.91 15.10 -2.34
C PRO A 39 9.03 16.03 -1.15
N VAL A 40 7.89 16.59 -0.71
CA VAL A 40 7.84 17.49 0.46
C VAL A 40 8.13 16.74 1.76
N LEU A 41 8.87 17.34 2.70
CA LEU A 41 9.07 16.77 4.04
C LEU A 41 7.81 16.93 4.88
N ASN A 42 7.43 18.19 5.12
CA ASN A 42 6.26 18.55 5.91
C ASN A 42 5.27 19.34 5.06
N ASN A 43 4.17 18.70 4.66
CA ASN A 43 3.11 19.41 3.95
C ASN A 43 2.28 20.21 4.98
N PRO A 44 2.29 21.55 4.93
CA PRO A 44 1.58 22.38 5.91
C PRO A 44 0.05 22.29 5.82
N PHE A 45 -0.48 21.53 4.84
CA PHE A 45 -1.91 21.37 4.57
C PHE A 45 -2.41 19.92 4.78
N LYS A 46 -1.66 19.06 5.49
CA LYS A 46 -2.07 17.67 5.75
C LYS A 46 -1.96 17.30 7.24
N ASP A 47 -3.08 16.84 7.81
CA ASP A 47 -3.20 16.44 9.22
C ASP A 47 -2.88 14.95 9.49
N ARG A 48 -2.48 14.18 8.45
CA ARG A 48 -2.16 12.74 8.59
C ARG A 48 -0.68 12.44 8.46
N GLN A 49 -0.23 11.42 9.19
CA GLN A 49 1.10 10.84 9.00
C GLN A 49 1.24 10.28 7.58
N MET A 50 2.16 10.84 6.81
CA MET A 50 2.52 10.37 5.48
C MET A 50 3.49 9.19 5.57
N ALA A 51 3.63 8.42 4.48
CA ALA A 51 4.77 7.53 4.35
C ALA A 51 6.09 8.31 4.46
N SER A 52 7.15 7.64 4.89
CA SER A 52 8.46 8.27 5.11
C SER A 52 8.97 8.93 3.82
N GLY A 53 9.89 9.91 3.96
CA GLY A 53 10.54 10.50 2.78
C GLY A 53 11.21 9.45 1.89
N ALA A 54 11.88 8.48 2.52
CA ALA A 54 12.52 7.36 1.84
C ALA A 54 11.51 6.50 1.05
N ASP A 55 10.38 6.13 1.66
CA ASP A 55 9.34 5.34 0.98
C ASP A 55 8.72 6.10 -0.20
N ARG A 56 8.51 7.40 -0.05
CA ARG A 56 7.96 8.23 -1.12
C ARG A 56 8.94 8.41 -2.26
N CYS A 57 10.24 8.49 -1.98
CA CYS A 57 11.29 8.42 -2.99
C CYS A 57 11.31 7.05 -3.68
N ALA A 58 11.29 5.94 -2.95
CA ALA A 58 11.30 4.61 -3.56
C ALA A 58 10.06 4.34 -4.43
N MET A 59 8.89 4.84 -4.03
CA MET A 59 7.70 4.81 -4.89
C MET A 59 7.83 5.70 -6.13
N LEU A 60 8.49 6.86 -6.03
CA LEU A 60 8.82 7.69 -7.19
C LEU A 60 9.80 6.97 -8.12
N GLU A 61 10.82 6.31 -7.59
CA GLU A 61 11.79 5.52 -8.35
C GLU A 61 11.07 4.48 -9.21
N CYS A 62 10.06 3.79 -8.67
CA CYS A 62 9.25 2.81 -9.40
C CYS A 62 8.58 3.34 -10.67
N VAL A 63 8.40 4.66 -10.83
CA VAL A 63 7.68 5.25 -11.98
C VAL A 63 8.55 6.12 -12.89
N ILE A 64 9.80 6.40 -12.51
CA ILE A 64 10.71 7.24 -13.31
C ILE A 64 11.77 6.46 -14.07
N GLN A 65 11.93 5.15 -13.83
CA GLN A 65 13.02 4.34 -14.39
C GLN A 65 13.06 4.36 -15.93
N ASP A 66 11.89 4.46 -16.57
CA ASP A 66 11.76 4.44 -18.04
C ASP A 66 12.01 5.80 -18.72
N GLU A 67 12.30 6.87 -17.96
CA GLU A 67 12.58 8.20 -18.51
C GLU A 67 13.83 8.80 -17.84
N PRO A 68 15.01 8.74 -18.48
CA PRO A 68 16.27 9.14 -17.86
C PRO A 68 16.36 10.63 -17.50
N ARG A 69 15.50 11.46 -18.10
CA ARG A 69 15.36 12.91 -17.79
C ARG A 69 14.53 13.19 -16.55
N PHE A 70 13.86 12.20 -15.99
CA PHE A 70 13.21 12.33 -14.69
C PHE A 70 14.20 12.09 -13.56
N LYS A 71 14.19 12.99 -12.57
CA LYS A 71 15.03 12.92 -11.37
C LYS A 71 14.18 13.10 -10.11
N ILE A 72 14.70 12.62 -9.00
CA ILE A 72 14.18 12.94 -7.67
C ILE A 72 15.10 13.98 -7.06
N CYS A 73 14.53 15.08 -6.60
CA CYS A 73 15.23 16.13 -5.87
C CYS A 73 14.77 16.09 -4.42
N ASP A 74 15.58 15.46 -3.57
CA ASP A 74 15.30 15.19 -2.15
C ASP A 74 15.62 16.40 -1.23
N VAL A 75 15.85 17.58 -1.81
CA VAL A 75 16.30 18.79 -1.08
C VAL A 75 15.38 19.11 0.10
N GLU A 76 14.06 18.99 -0.07
CA GLU A 76 13.12 19.27 1.00
C GLU A 76 13.17 18.21 2.10
N LEU A 77 13.49 16.96 1.77
CA LEU A 77 13.59 15.85 2.75
C LEU A 77 14.81 15.97 3.66
N LYS A 78 15.82 16.76 3.27
CA LYS A 78 17.01 17.08 4.08
C LYS A 78 16.79 18.25 5.06
N GLY A 79 15.59 18.85 5.04
CA GLY A 79 15.22 19.95 5.92
C GLY A 79 14.93 19.52 7.36
N ASN A 80 14.63 20.50 8.22
CA ASN A 80 14.23 20.24 9.61
C ASN A 80 12.77 19.73 9.66
N PRO A 81 12.51 18.54 10.25
CA PRO A 81 11.17 17.95 10.37
C PRO A 81 10.22 18.71 11.31
N GLU A 82 10.69 19.70 12.06
CA GLU A 82 9.85 20.58 12.87
C GLU A 82 9.39 21.83 12.11
N LEU A 83 10.00 22.11 10.95
CA LEU A 83 9.71 23.29 10.14
C LEU A 83 8.88 22.96 8.91
N LYS A 84 8.04 23.90 8.49
CA LYS A 84 7.28 23.79 7.24
C LYS A 84 8.22 23.92 6.05
N SER A 85 8.07 23.05 5.05
CA SER A 85 8.76 23.17 3.77
C SER A 85 8.08 24.25 2.93
N PHE A 86 8.67 25.44 2.85
CA PHE A 86 8.17 26.51 1.98
C PHE A 86 8.89 26.48 0.63
N THR A 87 8.12 26.36 -0.45
CA THR A 87 8.64 26.36 -1.83
C THR A 87 9.58 27.53 -2.11
N TYR A 88 9.34 28.71 -1.53
CA TYR A 88 10.23 29.87 -1.70
C TYR A 88 11.70 29.57 -1.35
N TYR A 89 11.95 28.93 -0.20
CA TYR A 89 13.32 28.60 0.23
C TYR A 89 13.93 27.50 -0.63
N THR A 90 13.12 26.51 -1.03
CA THR A 90 13.53 25.48 -1.99
C THR A 90 14.01 26.12 -3.30
N LEU A 91 13.25 27.09 -3.83
CA LEU A 91 13.60 27.77 -5.08
C LEU A 91 14.85 28.63 -4.96
N LEU A 92 15.03 29.37 -3.85
CA LEU A 92 16.25 30.14 -3.62
C LEU A 92 17.48 29.23 -3.62
N TYR A 93 17.41 28.11 -2.90
CA TYR A 93 18.48 27.12 -2.87
C TYR A 93 18.80 26.58 -4.26
N LEU A 94 17.78 26.17 -5.03
CA LEU A 94 17.98 25.62 -6.36
C LEU A 94 18.54 26.65 -7.36
N ILE A 95 18.12 27.91 -7.29
CA ILE A 95 18.64 28.96 -8.17
C ILE A 95 20.10 29.29 -7.84
N ASP A 96 20.45 29.33 -6.56
CA ASP A 96 21.83 29.54 -6.10
C ASP A 96 22.77 28.41 -6.55
N HIS A 97 22.31 27.15 -6.48
CA HIS A 97 23.12 25.98 -6.85
C HIS A 97 23.15 25.70 -8.36
N TYR A 98 22.19 26.23 -9.12
CA TYR A 98 22.07 26.02 -10.57
C TYR A 98 21.79 27.34 -11.31
N PRO A 99 22.74 28.31 -11.29
CA PRO A 99 22.50 29.68 -11.79
C PRO A 99 22.23 29.76 -13.30
N ASP A 100 22.74 28.81 -14.09
CA ASP A 100 22.53 28.74 -15.54
C ASP A 100 21.28 27.93 -15.94
N THR A 101 20.27 27.89 -15.06
CA THR A 101 19.04 27.10 -15.24
C THR A 101 17.79 27.95 -15.17
N GLN A 102 16.90 27.77 -16.15
CA GLN A 102 15.54 28.28 -16.11
C GLN A 102 14.62 27.21 -15.50
N PHE A 103 14.04 27.53 -14.35
CA PHE A 103 13.11 26.64 -13.65
C PHE A 103 11.65 26.89 -14.04
N TYR A 104 10.91 25.79 -14.23
CA TYR A 104 9.48 25.76 -14.47
C TYR A 104 8.79 25.06 -13.31
N TYR A 105 8.03 25.77 -12.48
CA TYR A 105 7.37 25.17 -11.33
C TYR A 105 5.93 24.77 -11.68
N ILE A 106 5.67 23.46 -11.61
CA ILE A 106 4.46 22.84 -12.15
C ILE A 106 3.45 22.57 -11.02
N ILE A 107 2.23 23.10 -11.17
CA ILE A 107 1.14 22.96 -10.20
C ILE A 107 -0.20 22.63 -10.86
N GLY A 108 -1.10 21.99 -10.12
CA GLY A 108 -2.48 21.73 -10.55
C GLY A 108 -3.45 22.84 -10.12
N ASP A 109 -4.63 22.91 -10.73
CA ASP A 109 -5.66 23.93 -10.41
C ASP A 109 -6.05 24.01 -8.92
N ASP A 110 -5.98 22.89 -8.18
CA ASP A 110 -6.19 22.87 -6.73
C ASP A 110 -5.16 23.71 -5.97
N GLN A 111 -3.90 23.70 -6.41
CA GLN A 111 -2.84 24.51 -5.84
C GLN A 111 -2.89 25.95 -6.36
N VAL A 112 -3.28 26.17 -7.63
CA VAL A 112 -3.47 27.51 -8.21
C VAL A 112 -4.49 28.32 -7.40
N ALA A 113 -5.61 27.70 -7.01
CA ALA A 113 -6.64 28.35 -6.19
C ALA A 113 -6.11 28.78 -4.82
N ALA A 114 -5.11 28.09 -4.28
CA ALA A 114 -4.50 28.38 -2.99
C ALA A 114 -3.17 29.16 -3.07
N PHE A 115 -2.69 29.48 -4.27
CA PHE A 115 -1.32 29.96 -4.48
C PHE A 115 -1.04 31.32 -3.83
N ASP A 116 -2.04 32.17 -3.71
CA ASP A 116 -1.97 33.45 -3.00
C ASP A 116 -1.70 33.31 -1.49
N ARG A 117 -1.95 32.13 -0.92
CA ARG A 117 -1.64 31.80 0.47
C ARG A 117 -0.25 31.19 0.65
N TRP A 118 0.51 30.99 -0.44
CA TRP A 118 1.86 30.45 -0.34
C TRP A 118 2.79 31.53 0.23
N TYR A 119 3.71 31.10 1.10
CA TYR A 119 4.71 32.00 1.65
C TYR A 119 5.53 32.62 0.51
N GLU A 120 5.54 33.95 0.44
CA GLU A 120 6.25 34.72 -0.59
C GLU A 120 5.79 34.42 -2.03
N ALA A 121 4.49 34.16 -2.24
CA ALA A 121 3.90 33.82 -3.54
C ALA A 121 4.29 34.77 -4.69
N GLU A 122 4.32 36.07 -4.43
CA GLU A 122 4.72 37.08 -5.43
C GLU A 122 6.19 36.92 -5.83
N LYS A 123 7.09 36.70 -4.86
CA LYS A 123 8.51 36.45 -5.14
C LYS A 123 8.69 35.12 -5.88
N ILE A 124 7.97 34.06 -5.48
CA ILE A 124 7.98 32.78 -6.20
C ILE A 124 7.67 32.99 -7.68
N SER A 125 6.62 33.76 -8.00
CA SER A 125 6.23 34.03 -9.40
C SER A 125 7.26 34.80 -10.21
N GLN A 126 8.20 35.48 -9.56
CA GLN A 126 9.31 36.20 -10.20
C GLN A 126 10.56 35.33 -10.35
N LEU A 127 10.74 34.34 -9.48
CA LEU A 127 11.90 33.43 -9.48
C LEU A 127 11.82 32.34 -10.56
N VAL A 128 10.61 31.91 -10.93
CA VAL A 128 10.39 30.77 -11.83
C VAL A 128 9.25 31.00 -12.80
N THR A 129 9.23 30.25 -13.91
CA THR A 129 8.04 30.18 -14.76
C THR A 129 7.01 29.25 -14.12
N LEU A 130 5.89 29.80 -13.64
CA LEU A 130 4.79 28.99 -13.09
C LEU A 130 3.99 28.35 -14.22
N VAL A 131 3.75 27.04 -14.11
CA VAL A 131 3.01 26.26 -15.11
C VAL A 131 1.84 25.57 -14.44
N CYS A 132 0.62 25.77 -14.94
CA CYS A 132 -0.58 25.20 -14.36
C CYS A 132 -1.33 24.23 -15.27
N PHE A 133 -1.95 23.22 -14.65
CA PHE A 133 -2.67 22.15 -15.31
C PHE A 133 -4.12 22.03 -14.85
N ALA A 134 -4.99 21.68 -15.80
CA ALA A 134 -6.39 21.37 -15.53
C ALA A 134 -6.52 20.16 -14.60
N ARG A 135 -7.29 20.31 -13.51
CA ARG A 135 -7.59 19.21 -12.58
C ARG A 135 -9.09 18.99 -12.46
N LYS A 136 -9.53 17.74 -12.58
CA LYS A 136 -10.96 17.42 -12.53
C LYS A 136 -11.54 17.79 -11.16
N GLY A 137 -12.67 18.50 -11.16
CA GLY A 137 -13.34 18.96 -9.94
C GLY A 137 -12.85 20.33 -9.43
N TYR A 138 -11.92 20.97 -10.14
CA TYR A 138 -11.46 22.32 -9.86
C TYR A 138 -11.66 23.20 -11.09
N GLU A 139 -12.35 24.32 -10.89
CA GLU A 139 -12.43 25.34 -11.93
C GLU A 139 -11.11 26.13 -11.98
N PRO A 140 -10.67 26.59 -13.16
CA PRO A 140 -9.46 27.39 -13.28
C PRO A 140 -9.62 28.68 -12.47
N HIS A 141 -8.72 28.92 -11.51
CA HIS A 141 -8.72 30.16 -10.75
C HIS A 141 -8.04 31.29 -11.56
N TYR A 142 -8.73 31.78 -12.60
CA TYR A 142 -8.20 32.74 -13.58
C TYR A 142 -7.60 34.01 -12.95
N LYS A 143 -8.11 34.44 -11.80
CA LYS A 143 -7.54 35.56 -11.04
C LYS A 143 -6.09 35.30 -10.63
N ASN A 144 -5.79 34.13 -10.08
CA ASN A 144 -4.42 33.78 -9.66
C ASN A 144 -3.54 33.47 -10.88
N ILE A 145 -4.09 32.82 -11.91
CA ILE A 145 -3.38 32.57 -13.17
C ILE A 145 -2.87 33.90 -13.76
N LYS A 146 -3.75 34.92 -13.82
CA LYS A 146 -3.38 36.24 -14.32
C LYS A 146 -2.45 36.99 -13.38
N LYS A 147 -2.74 36.99 -12.06
CA LYS A 147 -1.96 37.74 -11.05
C LYS A 147 -0.49 37.28 -11.02
N TYR A 148 -0.25 35.98 -11.09
CA TYR A 148 1.09 35.39 -10.95
C TYR A 148 1.67 34.92 -12.30
N HIS A 149 1.14 35.43 -13.41
CA HIS A 149 1.64 35.17 -14.77
C HIS A 149 1.84 33.68 -15.11
N MET A 150 0.92 32.82 -14.64
CA MET A 150 1.05 31.37 -14.81
C MET A 150 0.76 30.94 -16.24
N GLN A 151 1.64 30.13 -16.83
CA GLN A 151 1.43 29.49 -18.12
C GLN A 151 0.49 28.28 -17.96
N ARG A 152 -0.73 28.38 -18.49
CA ARG A 152 -1.66 27.25 -18.51
C ARG A 152 -1.32 26.30 -19.67
N LEU A 153 -1.21 25.02 -19.38
CA LEU A 153 -1.04 23.98 -20.39
C LEU A 153 -2.31 23.15 -20.55
N ASP A 154 -2.81 23.06 -21.79
CA ASP A 154 -4.01 22.29 -22.11
C ASP A 154 -3.71 20.79 -22.08
N MET A 155 -4.27 20.10 -21.10
CA MET A 155 -4.23 18.65 -20.99
C MET A 155 -5.60 18.17 -20.51
N LYS A 156 -6.05 17.00 -20.98
CA LYS A 156 -7.29 16.40 -20.47
C LYS A 156 -7.19 16.22 -18.95
N PRO A 157 -8.20 16.64 -18.16
CA PRO A 157 -8.16 16.54 -16.71
C PRO A 157 -7.91 15.10 -16.27
N ILE A 158 -6.91 14.91 -15.41
CA ILE A 158 -6.56 13.58 -14.93
C ILE A 158 -7.41 13.26 -13.70
N LYS A 159 -8.13 12.14 -13.77
CA LYS A 159 -8.87 11.59 -12.62
C LYS A 159 -7.92 10.69 -11.82
N ALA A 160 -7.00 11.30 -11.08
CA ALA A 160 -6.17 10.59 -10.12
C ALA A 160 -5.94 11.38 -8.82
N SER A 161 -6.03 10.71 -7.68
CA SER A 161 -5.68 11.29 -6.39
C SER A 161 -5.10 10.25 -5.43
N SER A 162 -4.08 10.64 -4.66
CA SER A 162 -3.51 9.77 -3.62
C SER A 162 -4.56 9.36 -2.57
N THR A 163 -5.60 10.16 -2.35
CA THR A 163 -6.70 9.82 -1.45
C THR A 163 -7.54 8.67 -1.98
N ALA A 164 -7.98 8.73 -3.23
CA ALA A 164 -8.77 7.65 -3.85
C ALA A 164 -8.02 6.31 -3.82
N ILE A 165 -6.69 6.35 -3.97
CA ILE A 165 -5.83 5.16 -3.90
C ILE A 165 -5.84 4.55 -2.51
N ARG A 166 -5.67 5.37 -1.47
CA ARG A 166 -5.76 4.91 -0.08
C ARG A 166 -7.17 4.45 0.29
N GLU A 167 -8.19 4.93 -0.42
CA GLU A 167 -9.57 4.46 -0.32
C GLU A 167 -9.85 3.21 -1.18
N GLY A 168 -8.83 2.66 -1.86
CA GLY A 168 -8.89 1.38 -2.56
C GLY A 168 -8.97 1.45 -4.10
N ASP A 169 -9.00 2.64 -4.71
CA ASP A 169 -8.91 2.78 -6.17
C ASP A 169 -7.46 2.65 -6.67
N LEU A 170 -6.97 1.41 -6.71
CA LEU A 170 -5.61 1.09 -7.15
C LEU A 170 -5.41 1.22 -8.67
N THR A 171 -6.47 1.44 -9.45
CA THR A 171 -6.38 1.55 -10.92
C THR A 171 -5.57 2.78 -11.37
N GLN A 172 -5.44 3.76 -10.49
CA GLN A 172 -4.76 5.04 -10.71
C GLN A 172 -3.24 4.98 -10.47
N VAL A 173 -2.70 3.81 -10.12
CA VAL A 173 -1.28 3.62 -9.74
C VAL A 173 -0.63 2.58 -10.64
N GLU A 174 0.67 2.70 -10.84
CA GLU A 174 1.44 1.68 -11.55
C GLU A 174 1.63 0.43 -10.67
N PRO A 175 1.57 -0.78 -11.25
CA PRO A 175 1.74 -2.04 -10.51
C PRO A 175 2.97 -2.10 -9.60
N ALA A 176 4.10 -1.55 -10.04
CA ALA A 176 5.34 -1.53 -9.26
C ALA A 176 5.22 -0.73 -7.95
N VAL A 177 4.48 0.39 -7.98
CA VAL A 177 4.23 1.20 -6.78
C VAL A 177 3.26 0.49 -5.84
N ILE A 178 2.24 -0.19 -6.37
CA ILE A 178 1.32 -1.01 -5.57
C ILE A 178 2.08 -2.13 -4.86
N GLN A 179 2.92 -2.84 -5.61
CA GLN A 179 3.80 -3.86 -5.06
C GLN A 179 4.69 -3.29 -3.96
N TYR A 180 5.34 -2.14 -4.19
CA TYR A 180 6.21 -1.51 -3.19
C TYR A 180 5.44 -1.23 -1.89
N PHE A 181 4.36 -0.45 -1.96
CA PHE A 181 3.66 -0.04 -0.74
C PHE A 181 3.03 -1.24 -0.03
N THR A 182 2.56 -2.25 -0.78
CA THR A 182 1.98 -3.46 -0.20
C THR A 182 3.05 -4.23 0.58
N MET A 183 4.21 -4.47 -0.04
CA MET A 183 5.31 -5.24 0.56
C MET A 183 5.97 -4.54 1.74
N HIS A 184 5.81 -3.22 1.87
CA HIS A 184 6.29 -2.43 3.00
C HIS A 184 5.18 -2.12 4.02
N GLY A 185 3.98 -2.73 3.88
CA GLY A 185 2.87 -2.56 4.81
C GLY A 185 2.24 -1.16 4.78
N LEU A 186 2.57 -0.33 3.80
CA LEU A 186 2.09 1.04 3.66
C LEU A 186 0.65 1.04 3.12
N TYR A 187 -0.19 1.91 3.70
CA TYR A 187 -1.59 2.13 3.33
C TYR A 187 -2.52 0.90 3.44
N LEU A 188 -2.05 -0.28 3.84
CA LEU A 188 -2.87 -1.49 3.90
C LEU A 188 -4.11 -1.31 4.79
N LYS A 189 -3.97 -0.71 5.97
CA LYS A 189 -5.12 -0.38 6.84
C LYS A 189 -6.15 0.50 6.14
N ASP A 190 -5.68 1.55 5.46
CA ASP A 190 -6.55 2.48 4.74
C ASP A 190 -7.27 1.80 3.58
N ILE A 191 -6.59 0.93 2.83
CA ILE A 191 -7.13 0.28 1.63
C ILE A 191 -8.07 -0.86 2.02
N VAL A 192 -7.63 -1.75 2.91
CA VAL A 192 -8.32 -3.00 3.27
C VAL A 192 -9.69 -2.73 3.88
N LYS A 193 -9.86 -1.64 4.64
CA LYS A 193 -11.16 -1.26 5.24
C LYS A 193 -12.29 -1.06 4.21
N HIS A 194 -11.95 -0.79 2.95
CA HIS A 194 -12.93 -0.60 1.87
C HIS A 194 -13.31 -1.91 1.15
N TYR A 195 -12.72 -3.03 1.53
CA TYR A 195 -13.02 -4.36 0.97
C TYR A 195 -13.96 -5.19 1.84
N MET A 196 -14.26 -4.73 3.06
CA MET A 196 -14.93 -5.55 4.07
C MET A 196 -15.68 -4.68 5.09
N SER A 197 -16.57 -5.32 5.84
CA SER A 197 -17.30 -4.72 6.97
C SER A 197 -16.36 -4.27 8.09
N GLU A 198 -16.81 -3.32 8.91
CA GLU A 198 -16.05 -2.84 10.09
C GLU A 198 -15.65 -3.96 11.03
N LYS A 199 -16.55 -4.94 11.26
CA LYS A 199 -16.28 -6.11 12.10
C LYS A 199 -15.13 -6.95 11.54
N ARG A 200 -15.15 -7.22 10.23
CA ARG A 200 -14.10 -8.00 9.56
C ARG A 200 -12.77 -7.24 9.51
N TYR A 201 -12.83 -5.92 9.30
CA TYR A 201 -11.67 -5.05 9.34
C TYR A 201 -11.01 -5.02 10.72
N ALA A 202 -11.79 -4.92 11.79
CA ALA A 202 -11.31 -4.97 13.16
C ALA A 202 -10.58 -6.31 13.45
N HIS A 203 -11.19 -7.43 13.06
CA HIS A 203 -10.57 -8.75 13.14
C HIS A 203 -9.27 -8.83 12.33
N THR A 204 -9.28 -8.38 11.07
CA THR A 204 -8.10 -8.38 10.19
C THR A 204 -6.94 -7.59 10.81
N CYS A 205 -7.21 -6.42 11.38
CA CYS A 205 -6.18 -5.61 12.03
C CYS A 205 -5.66 -6.27 13.32
N SER A 206 -6.55 -6.81 14.15
CA SER A 206 -6.19 -7.48 15.41
C SER A 206 -5.33 -8.73 15.15
N MET A 207 -5.80 -9.59 14.25
CA MET A 207 -5.10 -10.77 13.77
C MET A 207 -3.73 -10.42 13.18
N ALA A 208 -3.63 -9.42 12.30
CA ALA A 208 -2.37 -9.01 11.68
C ALA A 208 -1.34 -8.52 12.72
N ASN A 209 -1.79 -7.80 13.76
CA ASN A 209 -0.90 -7.39 14.85
C ASN A 209 -0.42 -8.61 15.65
N LEU A 210 -1.31 -9.54 15.98
CA LEU A 210 -0.93 -10.78 16.67
C LEU A 210 0.06 -11.61 15.84
N ALA A 211 -0.17 -11.73 14.53
CA ALA A 211 0.75 -12.41 13.61
C ALA A 211 2.15 -11.77 13.64
N VAL A 212 2.25 -10.44 13.66
CA VAL A 212 3.54 -9.74 13.81
C VAL A 212 4.23 -10.09 15.14
N GLU A 213 3.48 -10.13 16.23
CA GLU A 213 4.04 -10.47 17.54
C GLU A 213 4.56 -11.92 17.60
N ILE A 214 3.78 -12.87 17.07
CA ILE A 214 4.19 -14.27 16.95
C ILE A 214 5.41 -14.40 16.04
N ALA A 215 5.41 -13.73 14.88
CA ALA A 215 6.51 -13.78 13.93
C ALA A 215 7.83 -13.29 14.54
N LYS A 216 7.81 -12.14 15.24
CA LYS A 216 9.00 -11.60 15.93
C LYS A 216 9.56 -12.59 16.96
N ALA A 217 8.68 -13.22 17.74
CA ALA A 217 9.10 -14.16 18.77
C ALA A 217 9.71 -15.45 18.19
N ASN A 218 9.35 -15.81 16.97
CA ASN A 218 9.82 -17.01 16.26
C ASN A 218 10.83 -16.72 15.13
N GLN A 219 11.43 -15.52 15.09
CA GLN A 219 12.42 -15.13 14.07
C GLN A 219 11.90 -15.24 12.61
N ILE A 220 10.59 -15.08 12.42
CA ILE A 220 9.94 -14.96 11.11
C ILE A 220 9.90 -13.48 10.73
N ASP A 221 10.01 -13.16 9.44
CA ASP A 221 9.90 -11.78 8.95
C ASP A 221 8.56 -11.16 9.36
N PRO A 222 8.56 -10.13 10.24
CA PRO A 222 7.34 -9.52 10.73
C PRO A 222 6.58 -8.75 9.65
N MET A 223 7.25 -8.23 8.63
CA MET A 223 6.59 -7.54 7.54
C MET A 223 5.82 -8.53 6.67
N LYS A 224 6.38 -9.71 6.38
CA LYS A 224 5.63 -10.78 5.69
C LYS A 224 4.39 -11.20 6.47
N ALA A 225 4.53 -11.38 7.78
CA ALA A 225 3.39 -11.69 8.67
C ALA A 225 2.33 -10.59 8.66
N TYR A 226 2.74 -9.33 8.71
CA TYR A 226 1.83 -8.20 8.62
C TYR A 226 1.07 -8.17 7.30
N VAL A 227 1.76 -8.30 6.16
CA VAL A 227 1.13 -8.26 4.82
C VAL A 227 0.21 -9.45 4.60
N ALA A 228 0.64 -10.66 4.97
CA ALA A 228 -0.20 -11.85 4.91
C ALA A 228 -1.44 -11.71 5.82
N GLY A 229 -1.26 -11.24 7.05
CA GLY A 229 -2.35 -10.99 8.00
C GLY A 229 -3.33 -9.93 7.51
N MET A 230 -2.87 -8.82 6.92
CA MET A 230 -3.76 -7.78 6.39
C MET A 230 -4.56 -8.24 5.17
N LEU A 231 -4.09 -9.26 4.44
CA LEU A 231 -4.70 -9.72 3.19
C LEU A 231 -5.38 -11.10 3.30
N HIS A 232 -5.26 -11.82 4.42
CA HIS A 232 -5.77 -13.21 4.54
C HIS A 232 -7.26 -13.33 4.23
N ASP A 233 -8.05 -12.34 4.66
CA ASP A 233 -9.51 -12.31 4.56
C ASP A 233 -10.02 -11.30 3.51
N ILE A 234 -9.15 -10.77 2.64
CA ILE A 234 -9.50 -9.69 1.70
C ILE A 234 -10.64 -10.07 0.73
N ALA A 235 -10.85 -11.37 0.50
CA ALA A 235 -11.93 -11.90 -0.33
C ALA A 235 -13.12 -12.48 0.47
N LYS A 236 -13.11 -12.38 1.80
CA LYS A 236 -14.10 -13.05 2.66
C LYS A 236 -15.55 -12.62 2.40
N GLU A 237 -15.74 -11.34 2.10
CA GLU A 237 -17.04 -10.73 1.82
C GLU A 237 -17.23 -10.43 0.33
N MET A 238 -16.47 -11.11 -0.54
CA MET A 238 -16.61 -10.98 -1.99
C MET A 238 -18.03 -11.40 -2.42
N PRO A 239 -18.71 -10.63 -3.30
CA PRO A 239 -20.02 -11.01 -3.82
C PRO A 239 -20.01 -12.40 -4.46
N GLU A 240 -20.98 -13.24 -4.10
CA GLU A 240 -21.05 -14.66 -4.48
C GLU A 240 -20.87 -14.91 -5.99
N LYS A 241 -21.62 -14.19 -6.84
CA LYS A 241 -21.50 -14.32 -8.31
C LYS A 241 -20.10 -14.01 -8.83
N LYS A 242 -19.35 -13.13 -8.15
CA LYS A 242 -17.97 -12.81 -8.50
C LYS A 242 -17.03 -13.90 -7.99
N ALA A 243 -17.23 -14.38 -6.76
CA ALA A 243 -16.46 -15.47 -6.17
C ALA A 243 -16.56 -16.74 -7.01
N GLU A 244 -17.78 -17.15 -7.39
CA GLU A 244 -18.04 -18.33 -8.22
C GLU A 244 -17.32 -18.25 -9.58
N LYS A 245 -17.44 -17.12 -10.29
CA LYS A 245 -16.75 -16.91 -11.57
C LYS A 245 -15.23 -17.00 -11.45
N LEU A 246 -14.66 -16.47 -10.36
CA LEU A 246 -13.22 -16.53 -10.13
C LEU A 246 -12.77 -17.94 -9.74
N MET A 247 -13.53 -18.64 -8.91
CA MET A 247 -13.25 -20.04 -8.54
C MET A 247 -13.31 -20.94 -9.78
N GLN A 248 -14.36 -20.86 -10.59
CA GLN A 248 -14.48 -21.65 -11.83
C GLN A 248 -13.31 -21.39 -12.79
N LYS A 249 -12.84 -20.13 -12.87
CA LYS A 249 -11.80 -19.74 -13.81
C LYS A 249 -10.39 -20.11 -13.35
N TYR A 250 -10.08 -19.92 -12.07
CA TYR A 250 -8.70 -19.98 -11.56
C TYR A 250 -8.44 -21.13 -10.58
N TYR A 251 -9.50 -21.71 -10.02
CA TYR A 251 -9.45 -22.76 -9.00
C TYR A 251 -10.52 -23.85 -9.23
N PRO A 252 -10.70 -24.37 -10.46
CA PRO A 252 -11.74 -25.36 -10.75
C PRO A 252 -11.61 -26.62 -9.90
N GLU A 253 -10.40 -26.97 -9.45
CA GLU A 253 -10.13 -28.12 -8.58
C GLU A 253 -10.70 -27.97 -7.15
N TYR A 254 -11.04 -26.74 -6.73
CA TYR A 254 -11.58 -26.44 -5.40
C TYR A 254 -13.05 -26.01 -5.45
N ILE A 255 -13.72 -26.07 -6.60
CA ILE A 255 -15.10 -25.58 -6.74
C ILE A 255 -16.10 -26.35 -5.89
N ASP A 256 -15.87 -27.65 -5.67
CA ASP A 256 -16.77 -28.50 -4.86
C ASP A 256 -16.54 -28.35 -3.35
N LYS A 257 -15.55 -27.54 -2.94
CA LYS A 257 -15.30 -27.26 -1.53
C LYS A 257 -16.36 -26.34 -0.95
N PRO A 258 -16.61 -26.38 0.38
CA PRO A 258 -17.57 -25.47 1.00
C PRO A 258 -17.24 -24.01 0.69
N GLN A 259 -18.24 -23.26 0.23
CA GLN A 259 -18.08 -21.85 -0.14
C GLN A 259 -17.48 -20.99 0.98
N ALA A 260 -17.76 -21.34 2.25
CA ALA A 260 -17.21 -20.67 3.42
C ALA A 260 -15.67 -20.63 3.48
N ILE A 261 -14.98 -21.57 2.81
CA ILE A 261 -13.52 -21.64 2.74
C ILE A 261 -12.93 -21.13 1.42
N TRP A 262 -13.74 -20.79 0.41
CA TRP A 262 -13.25 -20.30 -0.88
C TRP A 262 -12.35 -19.06 -0.78
N HIS A 263 -12.63 -18.21 0.22
CA HIS A 263 -11.85 -17.00 0.48
C HIS A 263 -10.34 -17.26 0.66
N GLN A 264 -9.88 -18.42 1.11
CA GLN A 264 -8.43 -18.65 1.23
C GLN A 264 -7.71 -18.60 -0.13
N TRP A 265 -8.31 -19.18 -1.18
CA TRP A 265 -7.76 -19.14 -2.54
C TRP A 265 -8.06 -17.80 -3.22
N LEU A 266 -9.25 -17.24 -3.01
CA LEU A 266 -9.64 -15.96 -3.59
C LEU A 266 -8.86 -14.78 -2.97
N SER A 267 -8.55 -14.82 -1.68
CA SER A 267 -7.72 -13.82 -1.01
C SER A 267 -6.29 -13.87 -1.54
N SER A 268 -5.73 -15.06 -1.74
CA SER A 268 -4.42 -15.24 -2.38
C SER A 268 -4.43 -14.72 -3.83
N TYR A 269 -5.51 -14.97 -4.57
CA TYR A 269 -5.72 -14.41 -5.91
C TYR A 269 -5.73 -12.87 -5.88
N VAL A 270 -6.53 -12.26 -4.99
CA VAL A 270 -6.63 -10.80 -4.86
C VAL A 270 -5.28 -10.19 -4.42
N ALA A 271 -4.58 -10.80 -3.46
CA ALA A 271 -3.25 -10.39 -3.04
C ALA A 271 -2.27 -10.38 -4.23
N LYS A 272 -2.31 -11.42 -5.06
CA LYS A 272 -1.47 -11.53 -6.26
C LYS A 272 -1.84 -10.55 -7.38
N THR A 273 -3.13 -10.40 -7.70
CA THR A 273 -3.56 -9.66 -8.90
C THR A 273 -3.87 -8.18 -8.65
N THR A 274 -4.31 -7.84 -7.45
CA THR A 274 -4.73 -6.47 -7.09
C THR A 274 -3.65 -5.76 -6.29
N PHE A 275 -3.04 -6.47 -5.34
CA PHE A 275 -1.97 -5.94 -4.47
C PHE A 275 -0.56 -6.28 -4.98
N TYR A 276 -0.46 -7.00 -6.11
CA TYR A 276 0.80 -7.37 -6.77
C TYR A 276 1.82 -8.05 -5.85
N VAL A 277 1.34 -8.82 -4.86
CA VAL A 277 2.19 -9.66 -4.01
C VAL A 277 2.83 -10.75 -4.88
N LYS A 278 4.17 -10.77 -4.90
CA LYS A 278 4.97 -11.78 -5.62
C LYS A 278 5.67 -12.77 -4.70
N ASP A 279 5.74 -12.47 -3.40
CA ASP A 279 6.35 -13.34 -2.40
C ASP A 279 5.51 -14.62 -2.26
N LYS A 280 6.11 -15.77 -2.57
CA LYS A 280 5.43 -17.06 -2.56
C LYS A 280 5.04 -17.51 -1.17
N GLU A 281 5.83 -17.14 -0.15
CA GLU A 281 5.58 -17.50 1.24
C GLU A 281 4.34 -16.77 1.76
N ILE A 282 4.19 -15.47 1.44
CA ILE A 282 2.99 -14.70 1.78
C ILE A 282 1.75 -15.28 1.08
N LEU A 283 1.83 -15.55 -0.22
CA LEU A 283 0.70 -16.11 -0.97
C LEU A 283 0.30 -17.48 -0.45
N GLN A 284 1.27 -18.33 -0.09
CA GLN A 284 1.03 -19.63 0.50
C GLN A 284 0.39 -19.52 1.89
N ALA A 285 0.89 -18.64 2.75
CA ALA A 285 0.31 -18.42 4.08
C ALA A 285 -1.15 -17.95 3.98
N ILE A 286 -1.47 -17.06 3.04
CA ILE A 286 -2.86 -16.67 2.74
C ILE A 286 -3.66 -17.85 2.19
N THR A 287 -3.11 -18.70 1.33
CA THR A 287 -3.85 -19.86 0.80
C THR A 287 -4.14 -20.91 1.88
N ASN A 288 -3.24 -21.11 2.83
CA ASN A 288 -3.32 -22.19 3.82
C ASN A 288 -4.01 -21.79 5.14
N HIS A 289 -4.35 -20.51 5.33
CA HIS A 289 -4.75 -20.00 6.65
C HIS A 289 -6.02 -20.62 7.26
N THR A 290 -6.95 -21.19 6.46
CA THR A 290 -8.22 -21.71 6.99
C THR A 290 -8.24 -23.21 7.17
N THR A 291 -7.60 -23.94 6.25
CA THR A 291 -7.65 -25.41 6.20
C THR A 291 -6.33 -26.08 6.52
N ALA A 292 -5.24 -25.30 6.62
CA ALA A 292 -3.86 -25.79 6.67
C ALA A 292 -3.52 -26.69 5.46
N SER A 293 -2.31 -27.24 5.46
CA SER A 293 -1.77 -28.12 4.42
C SER A 293 -0.79 -29.11 5.06
N SER A 294 -0.49 -30.24 4.41
CA SER A 294 0.60 -31.13 4.86
C SER A 294 1.98 -30.49 4.74
N LYS A 295 2.11 -29.36 4.03
CA LYS A 295 3.36 -28.59 3.87
C LYS A 295 3.19 -27.14 4.33
N MET A 296 3.21 -26.92 5.64
CA MET A 296 3.12 -25.59 6.25
C MET A 296 4.51 -24.98 6.40
N SER A 297 4.67 -23.74 5.93
CA SER A 297 5.80 -22.91 6.34
C SER A 297 5.62 -22.38 7.77
N LEU A 298 6.68 -21.87 8.38
CA LEU A 298 6.57 -21.17 9.68
C LEU A 298 5.62 -19.97 9.59
N LEU A 299 5.62 -19.26 8.45
CA LEU A 299 4.68 -18.17 8.21
C LEU A 299 3.24 -18.67 8.08
N ASP A 300 3.01 -19.81 7.41
CA ASP A 300 1.67 -20.40 7.30
C ASP A 300 1.11 -20.73 8.69
N MET A 301 1.93 -21.35 9.54
CA MET A 301 1.58 -21.66 10.92
C MET A 301 1.29 -20.39 11.72
N CYS A 302 2.12 -19.35 11.54
CA CYS A 302 1.92 -18.04 12.17
C CYS A 302 0.56 -17.43 11.81
N ILE A 303 0.21 -17.38 10.52
CA ILE A 303 -1.06 -16.82 10.04
C ILE A 303 -2.24 -17.68 10.48
N TYR A 304 -2.14 -19.01 10.40
CA TYR A 304 -3.19 -19.92 10.86
C TYR A 304 -3.49 -19.75 12.36
N CYS A 305 -2.45 -19.76 13.20
CA CYS A 305 -2.59 -19.60 14.65
C CYS A 305 -3.10 -18.21 15.02
N ALA A 306 -2.58 -17.15 14.39
CA ALA A 306 -3.02 -15.79 14.65
C ALA A 306 -4.51 -15.60 14.29
N ASP A 307 -4.98 -16.16 13.17
CA ASP A 307 -6.39 -16.09 12.79
C ASP A 307 -7.25 -16.79 13.83
N LYS A 308 -6.86 -18.01 14.20
CA LYS A 308 -7.63 -18.81 15.14
C LYS A 308 -7.70 -18.14 16.50
N TYR A 309 -6.56 -17.76 17.06
CA TYR A 309 -6.42 -17.28 18.45
C TYR A 309 -6.57 -15.76 18.60
N ASP A 310 -6.97 -15.05 17.55
CA ASP A 310 -7.20 -13.62 17.59
C ASP A 310 -8.05 -13.20 18.82
N PRO A 311 -7.54 -12.34 19.73
CA PRO A 311 -8.29 -11.84 20.88
C PRO A 311 -9.60 -11.14 20.50
N GLY A 312 -9.70 -10.64 19.27
CA GLY A 312 -10.94 -10.07 18.72
C GLY A 312 -12.11 -11.05 18.62
N ARG A 313 -11.90 -12.36 18.80
CA ARG A 313 -12.94 -13.39 18.70
C ARG A 313 -13.77 -13.59 19.98
N GLY A 314 -13.44 -12.90 21.07
CA GLY A 314 -14.29 -12.85 22.27
C GLY A 314 -14.20 -14.07 23.19
N TYR A 315 -13.08 -14.81 23.12
CA TYR A 315 -12.74 -15.87 24.07
C TYR A 315 -11.29 -15.71 24.52
N ASP A 316 -10.93 -16.26 25.68
CA ASP A 316 -9.55 -16.19 26.20
C ASP A 316 -8.66 -17.21 25.46
N SER A 317 -7.69 -16.70 24.73
CA SER A 317 -6.66 -17.45 23.98
C SER A 317 -5.24 -17.13 24.46
N SER A 318 -5.11 -16.54 25.66
CA SER A 318 -3.82 -16.04 26.18
C SER A 318 -2.77 -17.15 26.33
N ARG A 319 -3.19 -18.34 26.74
CA ARG A 319 -2.32 -19.52 26.89
C ARG A 319 -1.79 -19.98 25.52
N GLU A 320 -2.67 -20.06 24.53
CA GLU A 320 -2.35 -20.51 23.19
C GLU A 320 -1.46 -19.49 22.47
N ILE A 321 -1.72 -18.19 22.65
CA ILE A 321 -0.85 -17.11 22.16
C ILE A 321 0.54 -17.21 22.80
N ALA A 322 0.63 -17.42 24.11
CA ALA A 322 1.91 -17.57 24.80
C ALA A 322 2.69 -18.79 24.27
N LEU A 323 1.99 -19.90 23.98
CA LEU A 323 2.59 -21.07 23.35
C LEU A 323 3.11 -20.74 21.95
N CYS A 324 2.30 -20.10 21.09
CA CYS A 324 2.69 -19.71 19.74
C CYS A 324 3.90 -18.77 19.74
N LYS A 325 4.01 -17.86 20.71
CA LYS A 325 5.17 -16.96 20.85
C LYS A 325 6.43 -17.69 21.33
N LYS A 326 6.27 -18.74 22.14
CA LYS A 326 7.39 -19.56 22.61
C LYS A 326 7.92 -20.47 21.50
N ASP A 327 7.01 -21.13 20.78
CA ASP A 327 7.31 -22.04 19.69
C ASP A 327 6.07 -22.15 18.78
N ILE A 328 6.18 -21.62 17.56
CA ILE A 328 5.07 -21.61 16.61
C ILE A 328 4.68 -23.02 16.13
N CYS A 329 5.61 -23.96 16.06
CA CYS A 329 5.31 -25.34 15.68
C CYS A 329 4.44 -26.00 16.76
N GLU A 330 4.79 -25.83 18.03
CA GLU A 330 3.98 -26.33 19.15
C GLU A 330 2.62 -25.63 19.25
N GLY A 331 2.59 -24.30 19.04
CA GLY A 331 1.35 -23.53 18.97
C GLY A 331 0.42 -24.02 17.85
N PHE A 332 0.98 -24.34 16.67
CA PHE A 332 0.24 -24.89 15.56
C PHE A 332 -0.30 -26.29 15.85
N LYS A 333 0.51 -27.19 16.43
CA LYS A 333 0.03 -28.50 16.87
C LYS A 333 -1.12 -28.39 17.86
N GLN A 334 -0.99 -27.51 18.85
CA GLN A 334 -2.06 -27.25 19.81
C GLN A 334 -3.33 -26.76 19.10
N SER A 335 -3.19 -25.88 18.11
CA SER A 335 -4.31 -25.40 17.30
C SER A 335 -5.05 -26.53 16.59
N LEU A 336 -4.35 -27.54 16.08
CA LEU A 336 -4.99 -28.70 15.45
C LEU A 336 -5.72 -29.56 16.48
N ILE A 337 -5.12 -29.78 17.66
CA ILE A 337 -5.73 -30.50 18.78
C ILE A 337 -7.04 -29.82 19.22
N ASP A 338 -7.01 -28.50 19.40
CA ASP A 338 -8.17 -27.70 19.81
C ASP A 338 -9.30 -27.80 18.78
N PHE A 339 -8.97 -27.82 17.48
CA PHE A 339 -9.98 -27.97 16.42
C PHE A 339 -10.70 -29.32 16.50
N VAL A 340 -9.97 -30.41 16.74
CA VAL A 340 -10.56 -31.75 16.88
C VAL A 340 -11.43 -31.81 18.14
N ALA A 341 -10.94 -31.30 19.26
CA ALA A 341 -11.69 -31.27 20.52
C ALA A 341 -13.00 -30.49 20.37
N PHE A 342 -12.93 -29.29 19.78
CA PHE A 342 -14.10 -28.46 19.50
C PHE A 342 -15.09 -29.14 18.55
N SER A 343 -14.60 -29.75 17.46
CA SER A 343 -15.45 -30.42 16.47
C SER A 343 -16.17 -31.63 17.08
N LYS A 344 -15.49 -32.42 17.91
CA LYS A 344 -16.11 -33.52 18.67
C LYS A 344 -17.17 -33.01 19.65
N GLN A 345 -16.87 -31.95 20.41
CA GLN A 345 -17.83 -31.34 21.34
C GLN A 345 -19.09 -30.83 20.63
N LYS A 346 -18.94 -30.32 19.40
CA LYS A 346 -20.04 -29.80 18.57
C LYS A 346 -20.68 -30.84 17.65
N ASN A 347 -20.27 -32.11 17.73
CA ASN A 347 -20.69 -33.18 16.83
C ASN A 347 -20.58 -32.81 15.34
N ARG A 348 -19.52 -32.08 14.98
CA ARG A 348 -19.24 -31.60 13.62
C ARG A 348 -18.34 -32.59 12.90
N ALA A 349 -18.71 -32.97 11.67
CA ALA A 349 -17.86 -33.76 10.80
C ALA A 349 -16.56 -33.02 10.48
N ILE A 350 -15.43 -33.73 10.57
CA ILE A 350 -14.10 -33.24 10.23
C ILE A 350 -13.81 -33.66 8.78
N ASP A 351 -13.38 -32.72 7.95
CA ASP A 351 -13.01 -33.00 6.55
C ASP A 351 -11.82 -33.99 6.51
N PRO A 352 -11.84 -35.03 5.65
CA PRO A 352 -10.71 -35.96 5.51
C PRO A 352 -9.35 -35.30 5.29
N ILE A 353 -9.30 -34.15 4.60
CA ILE A 353 -8.06 -33.37 4.40
C ILE A 353 -7.45 -32.96 5.75
N PHE A 354 -8.28 -32.63 6.74
CA PHE A 354 -7.79 -32.28 8.06
C PHE A 354 -7.13 -33.47 8.77
N ASN A 355 -7.55 -34.70 8.48
CA ASN A 355 -6.91 -35.88 9.07
C ASN A 355 -5.45 -36.00 8.59
N GLU A 356 -5.18 -35.78 7.29
CA GLU A 356 -3.80 -35.79 6.77
C GLU A 356 -2.92 -34.75 7.48
N VAL A 357 -3.42 -33.53 7.64
CA VAL A 357 -2.72 -32.46 8.38
C VAL A 357 -2.49 -32.88 9.83
N TYR A 358 -3.50 -33.43 10.50
CA TYR A 358 -3.39 -33.86 11.89
C TYR A 358 -2.37 -34.99 12.07
N GLU A 359 -2.38 -36.01 11.22
CA GLU A 359 -1.40 -37.10 11.27
C GLU A 359 0.03 -36.55 11.11
N THR A 360 0.24 -35.72 10.09
CA THR A 360 1.56 -35.13 9.75
C THR A 360 2.16 -34.35 10.92
N TYR A 361 1.38 -33.47 11.55
CA TYR A 361 1.93 -32.53 12.55
C TYR A 361 1.77 -32.97 13.99
N VAL A 362 0.81 -33.86 14.31
CA VAL A 362 0.49 -34.24 15.70
C VAL A 362 0.91 -35.67 16.05
N LYS A 363 0.94 -36.60 15.08
CA LYS A 363 1.19 -38.02 15.36
C LYS A 363 2.55 -38.52 14.92
N GLU A 364 3.08 -38.08 13.78
CA GLU A 364 4.43 -38.49 13.32
C GLU A 364 5.55 -38.01 14.27
N ASP A 365 5.33 -36.91 14.98
CA ASP A 365 6.29 -36.34 15.93
C ASP A 365 6.39 -37.10 17.27
N ARG A 366 5.63 -38.20 17.44
CA ARG A 366 5.74 -39.11 18.60
C ARG A 366 6.75 -40.25 18.40
N ASN A 367 7.35 -40.35 17.22
CA ASN A 367 8.33 -41.39 16.87
C ASN A 367 9.79 -40.85 16.78
N GLY A 368 10.04 -39.62 17.23
CA GLY A 368 11.37 -38.97 17.25
C GLY A 368 12.05 -39.04 18.61
#